data_AF-A0A523E713-F1
#
_entry.id   AF-A0A523E713-F1
#
_cell.length_a   1.000
_cell.length_b   1.000
_cell.length_c   1.000
_cell.angle_alpha   90.00
_cell.angle_beta   90.00
_cell.angle_gamma   90.00
#
_symmetry.space_group_name_H-M   'P 1'
#
loop_
_entity.id
_entity.type
_entity.pdbx_description
1 polymer ?
#
loop_
_entity_poly.entity_id
_entity_poly.type
_entity_poly.pdbx_seq_one_letter_code
_entity_poly.pdbx_strand_id
1 'polypeptide(L)' 'GHDEGLPGREWFRHQVYAPGFYTGYGVKTIPGIREALEEESWEEAKYYVTVVSEALSDLVAQVQEARALVDGLASN' A
#
# COMPACT_ATOMS: atom_id res chain seq x y z
N GLY A 1 1.44 -8.27 1.69
CA GLY A 1 0.95 -7.18 2.59
C GLY A 1 2.07 -6.78 3.55
N HIS A 2 2.28 -5.48 3.79
CA HIS A 2 3.43 -4.96 4.57
C HIS A 2 3.07 -4.82 6.06
N ASP A 3 3.69 -5.64 6.90
CA ASP A 3 3.35 -5.76 8.34
C ASP A 3 4.05 -4.75 9.25
N GLU A 4 5.14 -4.12 8.80
CA GLU A 4 5.89 -3.12 9.57
C GLU A 4 5.10 -1.80 9.68
N GLY A 5 4.14 -1.56 8.78
CA GLY A 5 3.28 -0.38 8.82
C GLY A 5 3.96 0.88 8.27
N LEU A 6 3.47 2.05 8.70
CA LEU A 6 4.01 3.35 8.27
C LEU A 6 5.02 3.92 9.28
N PRO A 7 5.98 4.76 8.83
CA PRO A 7 7.00 5.35 9.70
C PRO A 7 6.35 6.14 10.84
N GLY A 8 6.84 5.93 12.06
CA GLY A 8 6.33 6.60 13.25
C GLY A 8 4.90 6.22 13.67
N ARG A 9 4.24 5.31 12.94
CA ARG A 9 2.86 4.86 13.22
C ARG A 9 2.58 3.46 12.67
N GLU A 10 3.37 2.49 13.13
CA GLU A 10 3.37 1.09 12.67
C GLU A 10 1.99 0.39 12.73
N TRP A 11 1.05 0.90 13.54
CA TRP A 11 -0.33 0.40 13.59
C TRP A 11 -1.17 0.74 12.34
N PHE A 12 -0.75 1.69 11.50
CA PHE A 12 -1.35 1.93 10.20
C PHE A 12 -0.63 1.14 9.12
N ARG A 13 -1.23 0.02 8.70
CA ARG A 13 -0.63 -0.90 7.70
C ARG A 13 -1.11 -0.69 6.27
N HIS A 14 -2.18 0.08 6.07
CA HIS A 14 -2.79 0.24 4.77
C HIS A 14 -1.99 1.24 3.91
N GLN A 15 -1.31 0.72 2.89
CA GLN A 15 -0.31 1.47 2.11
C GLN A 15 -0.90 2.46 1.09
N VAL A 16 -2.21 2.41 0.83
CA VAL A 16 -2.87 3.30 -0.16
C VAL A 16 -3.57 4.50 0.51
N TYR A 17 -3.95 4.34 1.78
CA TYR A 17 -4.80 5.30 2.50
C TYR A 17 -4.47 5.24 3.99
N ALA A 18 -4.12 6.39 4.56
CA ALA A 18 -4.06 6.58 6.00
C ALA A 18 -4.33 8.06 6.36
N PRO A 19 -4.71 8.38 7.61
CA PRO A 19 -4.70 9.77 8.09
C PRO A 19 -3.33 10.41 7.87
N GLY A 20 -3.26 11.71 7.57
CA GLY A 20 -1.97 12.37 7.39
C GLY A 20 -1.23 12.55 8.71
N PHE A 21 0.09 12.33 8.69
CA PHE A 21 0.92 12.41 9.89
C PHE A 21 0.91 13.83 10.50
N TYR A 22 1.06 14.87 9.66
CA TYR A 22 1.11 16.27 10.10
C TYR A 22 -0.16 17.09 9.80
N THR A 23 -1.10 16.54 9.01
CA THR A 23 -2.30 17.27 8.55
C THR A 23 -3.58 16.92 9.34
N GLY A 24 -3.46 16.17 10.44
CA GLY A 24 -4.61 15.72 11.23
C GLY A 24 -5.56 14.79 10.44
N TYR A 25 -6.87 15.05 10.48
CA TYR A 25 -7.90 14.24 9.80
C TYR A 25 -7.84 14.27 8.26
N GLY A 26 -6.98 15.10 7.66
CA GLY A 26 -6.76 15.08 6.22
C GLY A 26 -6.09 13.78 5.79
N VAL A 27 -6.77 12.97 4.98
CA VAL A 27 -6.21 11.74 4.41
C VAL A 27 -4.97 12.02 3.57
N LYS A 28 -3.97 11.14 3.68
CA LYS A 28 -2.90 10.99 2.69
C LYS A 28 -3.14 9.72 1.87
N THR A 29 -3.14 9.88 0.55
CA THR A 29 -3.01 8.78 -0.41
C THR A 29 -1.56 8.36 -0.47
N ILE A 30 -1.27 7.05 -0.59
CA ILE A 30 0.11 6.51 -0.62
C ILE A 30 1.05 7.18 0.41
N PRO A 31 0.66 7.17 1.71
CA PRO A 31 1.24 8.03 2.74
C PRO A 31 2.76 7.91 2.86
N GLY A 32 3.32 6.70 2.88
CA GLY A 32 4.78 6.52 2.98
C GLY A 32 5.57 7.19 1.86
N ILE A 33 5.01 7.27 0.64
CA ILE A 33 5.64 7.98 -0.49
C ILE A 33 5.47 9.49 -0.34
N ARG A 34 4.24 9.95 -0.09
CA ARG A 34 3.94 11.40 -0.07
C ARG A 34 4.59 12.11 1.11
N GLU A 35 4.55 11.49 2.28
CA GLU A 35 5.13 12.07 3.49
C GLU A 35 6.66 12.12 3.39
N ALA A 36 7.30 11.07 2.86
CA ALA A 36 8.74 11.08 2.59
C ALA A 36 9.16 12.16 1.56
N LEU A 37 8.36 12.39 0.52
CA LEU A 37 8.61 13.48 -0.44
C LEU A 37 8.43 14.87 0.18
N GLU A 38 7.44 15.04 1.07
CA GLU A 38 7.20 16.29 1.79
C GLU A 38 8.35 16.62 2.77
N GLU A 39 9.02 15.60 3.30
CA GLU A 39 10.20 15.74 4.17
C GLU A 39 11.54 15.71 3.41
N GLU A 40 11.53 15.65 2.07
CA GLU A 40 12.72 15.50 1.23
C GLU A 40 13.55 14.23 1.53
N SER A 41 12.94 13.20 2.14
CA SER A 41 13.52 11.90 2.44
C SER A 41 13.50 10.99 1.20
N TRP A 42 14.41 11.23 0.26
CA TRP A 42 14.40 10.58 -1.07
C TRP A 42 14.57 9.05 -1.03
N GLU A 43 15.42 8.53 -0.14
CA GLU A 43 15.64 7.08 -0.03
C GLU A 43 14.43 6.37 0.58
N GLU A 44 13.75 7.01 1.52
CA GLU A 44 12.50 6.51 2.09
C GLU A 44 11.36 6.53 1.07
N ALA A 45 11.27 7.60 0.26
CA ALA A 45 10.31 7.67 -0.84
C ALA A 45 10.51 6.50 -1.83
N LYS A 46 11.77 6.20 -2.20
CA LYS A 46 12.10 5.04 -3.06
C LYS A 46 11.73 3.71 -2.40
N TYR A 47 12.02 3.56 -1.11
CA TYR A 47 11.65 2.37 -0.36
C TYR A 47 10.14 2.13 -0.40
N TYR A 48 9.33 3.16 -0.09
CA TYR A 48 7.87 3.03 -0.12
C TYR A 48 7.28 2.87 -1.51
N VAL A 49 7.95 3.35 -2.57
CA VAL A 49 7.58 3.01 -3.95
C VAL A 49 7.64 1.49 -4.16
N THR A 50 8.69 0.83 -3.70
CA THR A 50 8.82 -0.63 -3.78
C THR A 50 7.74 -1.32 -2.96
N VAL A 51 7.55 -0.93 -1.70
CA VAL A 51 6.53 -1.50 -0.79
C VAL A 51 5.12 -1.41 -1.40
N VAL A 52 4.73 -0.24 -1.92
CA VAL A 52 3.41 -0.04 -2.53
C VAL A 52 3.29 -0.87 -3.83
N SER A 53 4.34 -0.94 -4.64
CA SER A 53 4.33 -1.72 -5.89
C SER A 53 4.17 -3.22 -5.62
N GLU A 54 4.84 -3.74 -4.59
CA GLU A 54 4.69 -5.14 -4.16
C GLU A 54 3.28 -5.41 -3.65
N ALA A 55 2.71 -4.53 -2.81
CA ALA A 55 1.34 -4.70 -2.32
C ALA A 55 0.29 -4.69 -3.46
N LEU A 56 0.49 -3.87 -4.49
CA LEU A 56 -0.37 -3.87 -5.68
C LEU A 56 -0.21 -5.14 -6.51
N SER A 57 1.03 -5.64 -6.64
CA SER A 57 1.32 -6.88 -7.36
C SER A 57 0.67 -8.09 -6.66
N ASP A 58 0.77 -8.16 -5.32
CA ASP A 58 0.08 -9.16 -4.50
C ASP A 58 -1.44 -9.13 -4.73
N LEU A 59 -2.04 -7.93 -4.71
CA LEU A 59 -3.47 -7.76 -4.95
C LEU A 59 -3.88 -8.24 -6.34
N VAL A 60 -3.10 -7.90 -7.37
CA VAL A 60 -3.36 -8.37 -8.74
C VAL A 60 -3.32 -9.90 -8.80
N ALA A 61 -2.33 -10.54 -8.16
CA ALA A 61 -2.22 -11.99 -8.10
C ALA A 61 -3.45 -12.63 -7.44
N GLN A 62 -3.91 -12.09 -6.31
CA GLN A 62 -5.12 -12.57 -5.60
C GLN A 62 -6.38 -12.44 -6.47
N VAL A 63 -6.53 -11.32 -7.19
CA VAL A 63 -7.67 -11.12 -8.10
C VAL A 63 -7.62 -12.12 -9.27
N GLN A 64 -6.44 -12.40 -9.81
CA GLN A 64 -6.29 -13.40 -10.87
C GLN A 64 -6.61 -14.82 -10.39
N GLU A 65 -6.17 -15.19 -9.19
CA GLU A 65 -6.50 -16.47 -8.57
C GLU A 65 -8.01 -16.61 -8.36
N ALA A 66 -8.65 -15.59 -7.78
CA ALA A 66 -10.09 -15.58 -7.57
C ALA A 66 -10.86 -15.72 -8.90
N ARG A 67 -10.41 -15.03 -9.96
CA ARG A 67 -10.98 -15.17 -11.30
C ARG A 67 -10.86 -16.60 -11.83
N ALA A 68 -9.69 -17.22 -11.71
CA ALA A 68 -9.47 -18.58 -12.17
C ALA A 68 -10.39 -19.60 -11.46
N LEU A 69 -10.66 -19.38 -10.17
CA LEU A 69 -11.63 -20.19 -9.41
C LEU A 69 -13.06 -20.04 -9.95
N VAL A 70 -13.49 -18.81 -10.25
CA VAL A 70 -14.83 -18.55 -10.83
C VAL A 70 -14.95 -19.20 -12.21
N ASP A 71 -13.94 -19.08 -13.07
CA ASP A 71 -13.93 -19.66 -14.40
C ASP A 71 -13.97 -21.21 -14.34
N GLY A 72 -13.27 -21.81 -13.38
CA GLY A 72 -13.29 -23.25 -13.14
C GLY A 72 -14.64 -23.79 -12.65
N LEU A 73 -15.38 -23.00 -11.85
CA LEU A 73 -16.74 -23.35 -11.42
C LEU A 73 -17.75 -23.28 -12.58
N ALA A 74 -17.59 -22.32 -13.50
CA ALA A 74 -18.47 -22.16 -14.66
C ALA A 74 -18.23 -23.21 -15.76
N SER A 75 -17.10 -23.92 -15.70
CA SER A 75 -16.70 -24.93 -16.69
C SER A 75 -17.07 -26.37 -16.28
N ASN A 76 -17.70 -26.57 -15.12
CA ASN A 76 -18.25 -27.84 -14.61
C ASN A 76 -19.78 -27.85 -14.68
#